data_AF-A0A953U6U6-F1
#
_entry.id   AF-A0A953U6U6-F1
#
_cell.length_a   1.000
_cell.length_b   1.000
_cell.length_c   1.000
_cell.angle_alpha   90.00
_cell.angle_beta   90.00
_cell.angle_gamma   90.00
#
_symmetry.space_group_name_H-M   'P 1'
#
loop_
_entity.id
_entity.type
_entity.pdbx_description
1 polymer ?
#
loop_
_entity_poly.entity_id
_entity_poly.type
_entity_poly.pdbx_seq_one_letter_code
_entity_poly.pdbx_strand_id
1 'polypeptide(L)' 'MMLMLSLLLGIIPLLGIGWTVMNGTVTTVDGLFLSLILFSLSAILFLNVFLELRKKFKKGLAPAAQKSR' A
#
# COMPACT_ATOMS: atom_id res chain seq x y z
N MET A 1 2.23 -13.64 5.22
CA MET A 1 0.95 -13.16 5.80
C MET A 1 0.89 -11.64 5.85
N MET A 2 1.88 -10.95 6.43
CA MET A 2 1.90 -9.47 6.53
C MET A 2 1.75 -8.73 5.18
N LEU A 3 2.44 -9.18 4.13
CA LEU A 3 2.34 -8.60 2.77
C LEU A 3 0.93 -8.58 2.19
N MET A 4 0.22 -9.71 2.29
CA MET A 4 -1.10 -9.87 1.69
C MET A 4 -2.13 -9.03 2.42
N LEU A 5 -1.99 -8.94 3.75
CA LEU A 5 -2.76 -8.04 4.60
C LEU A 5 -2.51 -6.57 4.26
N SER A 6 -1.25 -6.14 4.13
CA SER A 6 -0.89 -4.75 3.79
C SER A 6 -1.38 -4.35 2.39
N LEU A 7 -1.39 -5.29 1.45
CA LEU A 7 -1.90 -5.07 0.10
C LEU A 7 -3.43 -4.94 0.07
N LEU A 8 -4.14 -5.86 0.74
CA LEU A 8 -5.60 -5.77 0.88
C LEU A 8 -6.02 -4.49 1.61
N LEU A 9 -5.33 -4.14 2.70
CA LEU A 9 -5.60 -2.91 3.44
C LEU A 9 -5.30 -1.65 2.62
N GLY A 10 -4.36 -1.68 1.67
CA GLY A 10 -4.05 -0.54 0.80
C GLY A 10 -5.10 -0.29 -0.30
N ILE A 11 -5.86 -1.32 -0.69
CA ILE A 11 -6.92 -1.22 -1.71
C ILE A 11 -8.18 -0.54 -1.15
N ILE A 12 -8.50 -0.77 0.12
CA ILE A 12 -9.65 -0.15 0.80
C ILE A 12 -9.64 1.40 0.72
N PRO A 13 -8.54 2.10 1.07
CA PRO A 13 -8.47 3.54 0.91
C PRO A 13 -8.47 3.98 -0.56
N LEU A 14 -7.99 3.16 -1.51
CA LEU A 14 -8.13 3.47 -2.94
C LEU A 14 -9.59 3.47 -3.40
N LEU A 15 -10.39 2.51 -2.92
CA LEU A 15 -11.83 2.46 -3.17
C LEU A 15 -12.54 3.68 -2.58
N GLY A 16 -12.10 4.13 -1.40
CA GLY A 16 -12.61 5.36 -0.79
C GLY A 16 -12.34 6.61 -1.64
N ILE A 17 -11.17 6.71 -2.29
CA ILE A 17 -10.86 7.80 -3.23
C ILE A 17 -11.74 7.69 -4.49
N GLY A 18 -11.95 6.47 -5.02
CA GLY A 18 -12.86 6.28 -6.15
C GLY A 18 -14.27 6.79 -5.85
N TRP A 19 -14.76 6.55 -4.63
CA TRP A 19 -16.06 7.01 -4.17
C TRP A 19 -16.12 8.55 -4.00
N THR A 20 -15.08 9.19 -3.49
CA THR A 20 -15.03 10.67 -3.38
C THR A 20 -14.97 11.35 -4.75
N VAL A 21 -14.26 10.75 -5.71
CA VAL A 21 -14.20 11.23 -7.09
C VAL A 21 -15.56 11.08 -7.79
N MET A 22 -16.23 9.94 -7.65
CA MET A 22 -17.55 9.71 -8.27
C MET A 22 -18.65 10.63 -7.73
N ASN A 23 -18.59 11.01 -6.45
CA ASN A 23 -19.57 11.91 -5.84
C ASN A 23 -19.29 13.40 -6.14
N GLY A 24 -18.23 13.73 -6.88
CA GLY A 24 -17.84 15.11 -7.18
C GLY A 24 -17.38 15.90 -5.95
N THR A 25 -17.21 15.27 -4.80
CA THR A 25 -16.79 15.93 -3.56
C THR A 25 -15.30 16.26 -3.55
N VAL A 26 -14.52 15.75 -4.51
CA VAL A 26 -13.08 16.07 -4.63
C VAL A 26 -12.81 17.57 -4.88
N THR A 27 -13.79 18.33 -5.39
CA THR A 27 -13.65 19.78 -5.62
C THR A 27 -13.90 20.61 -4.35
N THR A 28 -14.40 19.99 -3.28
CA THR A 28 -14.51 20.67 -1.98
C THR A 28 -13.20 20.53 -1.22
N VAL A 29 -12.87 21.53 -0.39
CA VAL A 29 -11.67 21.50 0.44
C VAL A 29 -11.66 20.26 1.34
N ASP A 30 -12.84 19.90 1.88
CA ASP A 30 -13.01 18.74 2.75
C ASP A 30 -12.76 17.42 2.01
N GLY A 31 -13.29 17.27 0.80
CA GLY A 31 -13.10 16.07 -0.02
C GLY A 31 -11.67 15.95 -0.55
N LEU A 32 -11.01 17.07 -0.84
CA LEU A 32 -9.59 17.12 -1.21
C LEU A 32 -8.70 16.67 -0.04
N PHE A 33 -8.97 17.17 1.17
CA PHE A 33 -8.23 16.80 2.39
C PHE A 33 -8.42 15.32 2.74
N LEU A 34 -9.66 14.83 2.70
CA LEU A 34 -9.96 13.42 2.94
C LEU A 34 -9.27 12.51 1.91
N SER A 35 -9.28 12.90 0.64
CA SER A 35 -8.63 12.13 -0.43
C SER A 35 -7.11 12.11 -0.25
N LEU A 36 -6.50 13.22 0.18
CA LEU A 36 -5.07 13.29 0.47
C LEU A 36 -4.67 12.39 1.65
N ILE A 37 -5.50 12.30 2.70
CA ILE A 37 -5.27 11.39 3.83
C ILE A 37 -5.39 9.94 3.38
N LEU A 38 -6.47 9.57 2.68
CA LEU A 38 -6.67 8.21 2.17
C LEU A 38 -5.55 7.81 1.22
N PHE A 39 -5.13 8.72 0.35
CA PHE A 39 -4.03 8.50 -0.58
C PHE A 39 -2.71 8.30 0.18
N SER A 40 -2.45 9.10 1.21
CA SER A 40 -1.25 8.96 2.05
C SER A 40 -1.22 7.65 2.81
N LEU A 41 -2.35 7.22 3.40
CA LEU A 41 -2.46 5.93 4.08
C LEU A 41 -2.25 4.77 3.12
N SER A 42 -2.85 4.83 1.93
CA SER A 42 -2.62 3.84 0.89
C SER A 42 -1.16 3.81 0.47
N ALA A 43 -0.53 4.96 0.23
CA ALA A 43 0.86 5.08 -0.17
C ALA A 43 1.82 4.44 0.87
N ILE A 44 1.59 4.66 2.17
CA ILE A 44 2.40 4.06 3.24
C ILE A 44 2.24 2.53 3.26
N LEU A 45 1.00 2.03 3.13
CA LEU A 45 0.71 0.59 3.11
C LEU A 45 1.30 -0.11 1.87
N PHE A 46 1.22 0.53 0.70
CA PHE A 46 1.85 0.05 -0.53
C PHE A 46 3.38 0.14 -0.47
N LEU A 47 3.94 1.20 0.14
CA LEU A 47 5.38 1.33 0.33
C LEU A 47 5.91 0.22 1.23
N ASN A 48 5.18 -0.17 2.26
CA ASN A 48 5.51 -1.31 3.12
C ASN A 48 5.59 -2.62 2.30
N VAL A 49 4.60 -2.86 1.42
CA VAL A 49 4.61 -4.01 0.48
C VAL A 49 5.82 -3.93 -0.46
N PHE A 50 6.09 -2.76 -1.04
CA PHE A 50 7.20 -2.55 -1.96
C PHE A 50 8.57 -2.81 -1.31
N LEU A 51 8.79 -2.31 -0.08
CA LEU A 51 10.02 -2.53 0.65
C LEU A 51 10.22 -4.00 1.03
N GLU A 52 9.15 -4.70 1.40
CA GLU A 52 9.22 -6.12 1.75
C GLU A 52 9.42 -6.99 0.49
N LEU A 53 8.81 -6.65 -0.64
CA LEU A 53 9.10 -7.26 -1.95
C LEU A 53 10.54 -6.99 -2.38
N ARG A 54 11.07 -5.77 -2.23
CA ARG A 54 12.46 -5.42 -2.53
C ARG A 54 13.44 -6.21 -1.65
N LYS A 55 13.12 -6.39 -0.37
CA LYS A 55 13.90 -7.25 0.55
C LYS A 55 13.87 -8.71 0.10
N LYS A 56 12.73 -9.24 -0.31
CA LYS A 56 12.61 -10.60 -0.86
C LYS A 56 13.36 -10.75 -2.19
N PHE A 57 13.29 -9.78 -3.09
CA PHE A 57 14.05 -9.76 -4.33
C PHE A 57 15.56 -9.73 -4.07
N LYS A 58 16.03 -8.94 -3.10
CA LYS A 58 17.44 -8.98 -2.68
C LYS A 58 17.84 -10.30 -2.02
N LYS A 59 16.94 -10.94 -1.26
CA LYS A 59 17.17 -12.29 -0.69
C LYS A 59 17.12 -13.41 -1.74
N GLY A 60 16.42 -13.21 -2.87
CA GLY A 60 16.44 -14.14 -4.01
C GLY A 60 17.78 -14.20 -4.76
N LEU A 61 18.68 -13.25 -4.49
CA LEU A 61 20.08 -13.24 -4.97
C LEU A 61 21.07 -13.78 -3.92
N ALA A 62 20.62 -14.17 -2.72
CA ALA A 62 21.46 -14.89 -1.78
C ALA A 62 21.24 -16.40 -2.04
N PRO A 63 22.24 -17.14 -2.57
CA PRO A 63 22.11 -18.59 -2.72
C PRO A 63 21.85 -19.21 -1.35
N ALA A 64 21.05 -20.27 -1.36
CA ALA A 64 20.69 -21.08 -0.23
C ALA A 64 21.92 -21.39 0.67
N ALA A 65 22.11 -20.58 1.70
CA ALA A 65 23.04 -20.83 2.77
C ALA A 65 22.28 -20.76 4.09
N GLN A 66 21.33 -21.67 4.24
CA GLN A 66 21.04 -22.21 5.57
C GLN A 66 21.24 -23.72 5.53
N LYS A 67 22.53 -24.05 5.45
CA LYS A 67 23.14 -25.34 5.69
C LYS A 67 22.77 -25.78 7.11
N SER A 68 22.10 -26.94 7.19
CA SER A 68 22.30 -27.99 8.20
C SER A 68 23.25 -27.63 9.35
N ARG A 69 22.71 -27.36 10.54
CA ARG A 69 23.04 -28.10 11.77
C ARG A 69 22.10 -27.74 12.91
#